data_AF-A0A142CCJ5-F1
#
_entry.id   AF-A0A142CCJ5-F1
#
_cell.length_a   1.000
_cell.length_b   1.000
_cell.length_c   1.000
_cell.angle_alpha   90.00
_cell.angle_beta   90.00
_cell.angle_gamma   90.00
#
_symmetry.space_group_name_H-M   'P 1'
#
loop_
_entity.id
_entity.type
_entity.pdbx_description
1 polymer ?
#
loop_
_entity_poly.entity_id
_entity_poly.type
_entity_poly.pdbx_seq_one_letter_code
_entity_poly.pdbx_strand_id
1 'polypeptide(L)'
;PMGIGKRDHIRTLCNQVAIRDRFQQHFGRLPNDNDVNEIYKHFMPLQIAKVGDYSTLIPGALESINALRKLNLKIGSTSGYPKEVMDKLVPLAAHAGYSPDCIIASDEVPKGRPSPAQALANVIALGLDDVAACVKV
;
A
#
# COMPACT_ATOMS: atom_id res chain seq x y z
N PRO A 1 2.47 -11.77 -3.02
CA PRO A 1 2.88 -11.25 -1.68
C PRO A 1 2.04 -10.02 -1.32
N MET A 2 1.49 -9.95 -0.09
CA MET A 2 0.65 -8.81 0.32
C MET A 2 1.49 -7.53 0.48
N GLY A 3 0.95 -6.39 0.04
CA GLY A 3 1.58 -5.07 0.22
C GLY A 3 2.60 -4.64 -0.85
N ILE A 4 2.84 -5.46 -1.87
CA ILE A 4 3.59 -5.04 -3.07
C ILE A 4 2.75 -4.01 -3.86
N GLY A 5 3.42 -3.02 -4.48
CA GLY A 5 2.77 -2.04 -5.35
C GLY A 5 1.91 -2.73 -6.43
N LYS A 6 0.73 -2.19 -6.71
CA LYS A 6 -0.28 -2.89 -7.55
C LYS A 6 0.24 -3.25 -8.95
N ARG A 7 1.08 -2.40 -9.55
CA ARG A 7 1.72 -2.70 -10.84
C ARG A 7 2.63 -3.93 -10.77
N ASP A 8 3.47 -4.03 -9.74
CA ASP A 8 4.35 -5.17 -9.52
C ASP A 8 3.56 -6.44 -9.17
N HIS A 9 2.43 -6.28 -8.48
CA HIS A 9 1.50 -7.38 -8.23
C HIS A 9 0.87 -7.90 -9.54
N ILE A 10 0.40 -7.02 -10.42
CA ILE A 10 -0.12 -7.39 -11.75
C ILE A 10 0.97 -8.10 -12.55
N ARG A 11 2.20 -7.57 -12.60
CA ARG A 11 3.33 -8.24 -13.26
C ARG A 11 3.58 -9.63 -12.71
N THR A 12 3.55 -9.78 -11.38
CA THR A 12 3.72 -11.08 -10.71
C THR A 12 2.62 -12.07 -11.13
N LEU A 13 1.37 -11.61 -11.23
CA LEU A 13 0.25 -12.43 -11.71
C LEU A 13 0.42 -12.83 -13.17
N CYS A 14 0.80 -11.89 -14.05
CA CYS A 14 1.06 -12.16 -15.46
C CYS A 14 2.17 -13.21 -15.68
N ASN A 15 3.12 -13.32 -14.74
CA ASN A 15 4.21 -14.30 -14.78
C ASN A 15 3.84 -15.69 -14.22
N GLN A 16 2.67 -15.86 -13.61
CA GLN A 16 2.21 -17.18 -13.18
C GLN A 16 1.89 -18.04 -14.40
N VAL A 17 2.40 -19.28 -14.42
CA VAL A 17 2.29 -20.21 -15.57
C VAL A 17 0.86 -20.29 -16.09
N ALA A 18 -0.12 -20.55 -15.23
CA ALA A 18 -1.52 -20.68 -15.64
C ALA A 18 -2.14 -19.39 -16.20
N ILE A 19 -1.69 -18.20 -15.77
CA ILE A 19 -2.18 -16.92 -16.31
C ILE A 19 -1.50 -16.63 -17.64
N ARG A 20 -0.18 -16.81 -17.69
CA ARG A 20 0.64 -16.62 -18.87
C ARG A 20 0.17 -17.49 -20.04
N ASP A 21 -0.09 -18.76 -19.79
CA ASP A 21 -0.49 -19.71 -20.84
C ASP A 21 -1.89 -19.38 -21.38
N ARG A 22 -2.83 -18.98 -20.51
CA ARG A 22 -4.15 -18.47 -20.94
C ARG A 22 -4.05 -17.18 -21.75
N PHE A 23 -3.17 -16.27 -21.36
CA PHE A 23 -2.93 -15.03 -22.09
C PHE A 23 -2.37 -15.34 -23.49
N GLN A 24 -1.41 -16.26 -23.59
CA GLN A 24 -0.86 -16.69 -24.88
C GLN A 24 -1.91 -17.37 -25.76
N GLN A 25 -2.76 -18.22 -25.21
CA GLN A 25 -3.85 -18.86 -25.96
C GLN A 25 -4.83 -17.84 -26.54
N HIS A 26 -5.13 -16.76 -25.81
CA HIS A 26 -6.09 -15.76 -26.26
C HIS A 26 -5.49 -14.70 -27.19
N PHE A 27 -4.28 -14.22 -26.91
CA PHE A 27 -3.64 -13.10 -27.62
C PHE A 27 -2.51 -13.51 -28.57
N GLY A 28 -2.15 -14.80 -28.63
CA GLY A 28 -1.09 -15.33 -29.49
C GLY A 28 0.33 -14.96 -29.08
N ARG A 29 0.53 -14.31 -27.93
CA ARG A 29 1.83 -13.86 -27.40
C ARG A 29 1.86 -13.86 -25.88
N LEU A 30 3.06 -13.83 -25.30
CA LEU A 30 3.21 -13.66 -23.86
C LEU A 30 2.83 -12.22 -23.42
N PRO A 31 2.38 -12.04 -22.15
CA PRO A 31 2.22 -10.70 -21.58
C PRO A 31 3.54 -9.93 -21.56
N ASN A 32 3.47 -8.63 -21.79
CA ASN A 32 4.62 -7.72 -21.68
C ASN A 32 4.30 -6.53 -20.75
N ASP A 33 5.26 -5.62 -20.58
CA ASP A 33 5.08 -4.46 -19.70
C ASP A 33 3.97 -3.50 -20.16
N ASN A 34 3.64 -3.46 -21.46
CA ASN A 34 2.52 -2.65 -21.95
C ASN A 34 1.19 -3.21 -21.45
N ASP A 35 1.01 -4.53 -21.47
CA ASP A 35 -0.20 -5.16 -20.92
C ASP A 35 -0.35 -4.90 -19.43
N VAL A 36 0.75 -4.99 -18.67
CA VAL A 36 0.77 -4.69 -17.23
C VAL A 36 0.33 -3.24 -16.99
N ASN A 37 0.82 -2.30 -17.80
CA ASN A 37 0.46 -0.89 -17.69
C ASN A 37 -1.02 -0.65 -18.03
N GLU A 38 -1.54 -1.27 -19.09
CA GLU A 38 -2.95 -1.13 -19.48
C GLU A 38 -3.88 -1.75 -18.44
N ILE A 39 -3.57 -2.94 -17.91
CA ILE A 39 -4.34 -3.53 -16.80
C ILE A 39 -4.31 -2.60 -15.58
N TYR A 40 -3.14 -2.05 -15.25
CA TYR A 40 -3.00 -1.11 -14.13
C TYR A 40 -3.87 0.14 -14.32
N LYS A 41 -3.84 0.77 -15.50
CA LYS A 41 -4.66 1.95 -15.82
C LYS A 41 -6.15 1.67 -15.68
N HIS A 42 -6.64 0.53 -16.15
CA HIS A 42 -8.05 0.16 -16.01
C HIS A 42 -8.43 -0.20 -14.57
N PHE A 43 -7.51 -0.79 -13.83
CA PHE A 43 -7.75 -1.24 -12.46
C PHE A 43 -7.80 -0.09 -11.45
N MET A 44 -6.99 0.95 -11.65
CA MET A 44 -6.85 2.07 -10.70
C MET A 44 -8.18 2.80 -10.40
N PRO A 45 -8.99 3.22 -11.40
CA PRO A 45 -10.29 3.83 -11.15
C PRO A 45 -11.24 2.91 -10.36
N LEU A 46 -11.24 1.61 -10.67
CA LEU A 46 -12.08 0.62 -9.98
C LEU A 46 -11.65 0.46 -8.52
N GLN A 47 -10.33 0.44 -8.27
CA GLN A 47 -9.79 0.38 -6.93
C GLN A 47 -10.17 1.62 -6.11
N ILE A 48 -10.03 2.82 -6.69
CA ILE A 48 -10.39 4.08 -6.04
C ILE A 48 -11.89 4.10 -5.70
N ALA A 49 -12.75 3.66 -6.63
CA ALA A 49 -14.18 3.60 -6.42
C ALA A 49 -14.60 2.64 -5.29
N LYS A 50 -13.78 1.62 -5.00
CA LYS A 50 -14.08 0.57 -4.01
C LYS A 50 -13.29 0.65 -2.73
N VAL A 51 -12.20 1.42 -2.66
CA VAL A 51 -11.33 1.43 -1.47
C VAL A 51 -12.07 1.91 -0.21
N GLY A 52 -13.02 2.83 -0.37
CA GLY A 52 -13.85 3.33 0.73
C GLY A 52 -14.78 2.26 1.31
N ASP A 53 -15.38 1.42 0.46
CA ASP A 53 -16.30 0.34 0.86
C ASP A 53 -15.63 -0.66 1.82
N TYR A 54 -14.30 -0.79 1.75
CA TYR A 54 -13.50 -1.72 2.54
C TYR A 54 -12.53 -1.00 3.50
N SER A 55 -12.90 0.20 3.97
CA SER A 55 -12.08 1.06 4.83
C SER A 55 -12.40 0.97 6.33
N THR A 56 -13.35 0.10 6.73
CA THR A 56 -13.72 -0.07 8.13
C THR A 56 -12.51 -0.45 8.98
N LEU A 57 -12.34 0.25 10.09
CA LEU A 57 -11.25 -0.04 11.03
C LEU A 57 -11.42 -1.42 11.64
N ILE A 58 -10.29 -2.10 11.81
CA ILE A 58 -10.25 -3.41 12.49
C ILE A 58 -10.65 -3.19 13.96
N PRO A 59 -11.54 -4.03 14.54
CA PRO A 59 -11.89 -3.94 15.96
C PRO A 59 -10.65 -3.94 16.86
N GLY A 60 -10.58 -3.03 17.83
CA GLY A 60 -9.42 -2.89 18.72
C GLY A 60 -8.29 -1.99 18.17
N ALA A 61 -8.35 -1.57 16.90
CA ALA A 61 -7.29 -0.78 16.30
C ALA A 61 -7.17 0.62 16.93
N LEU A 62 -8.28 1.33 17.12
CA LEU A 62 -8.26 2.67 17.72
C LEU A 62 -7.84 2.63 19.19
N GLU A 63 -8.30 1.63 19.93
CA GLU A 63 -7.93 1.39 21.32
C GLU A 63 -6.41 1.22 21.44
N SER A 64 -5.82 0.42 20.55
CA SER A 64 -4.38 0.19 20.49
C SER A 64 -3.63 1.47 20.14
N ILE A 65 -4.06 2.20 19.10
CA ILE A 65 -3.44 3.48 18.70
C ILE A 65 -3.52 4.51 19.83
N ASN A 66 -4.65 4.62 20.52
CA ASN A 66 -4.83 5.53 21.64
C ASN A 66 -3.94 5.14 22.83
N ALA A 67 -3.77 3.85 23.11
CA ALA A 67 -2.85 3.38 24.15
C ALA A 67 -1.39 3.74 23.82
N LEU A 68 -0.96 3.55 22.56
CA LEU A 68 0.38 3.93 22.10
C LEU A 68 0.61 5.45 22.19
N ARG A 69 -0.38 6.26 21.80
CA ARG A 69 -0.31 7.73 21.92
C ARG A 69 -0.17 8.18 23.38
N LYS A 70 -0.83 7.53 24.34
CA LYS A 70 -0.67 7.81 25.79
C LYS A 70 0.75 7.55 26.31
N LEU A 71 1.50 6.68 25.64
CA LEU A 71 2.91 6.42 25.92
C LEU A 71 3.86 7.37 25.17
N ASN A 72 3.33 8.43 24.54
CA ASN A 72 4.06 9.38 23.70
C ASN A 72 4.76 8.74 22.49
N LEU A 73 4.23 7.63 21.97
CA LEU A 73 4.74 7.00 20.76
C LEU A 73 4.18 7.68 19.51
N LYS A 74 5.06 7.95 18.54
CA LYS A 74 4.68 8.41 17.21
C LYS A 74 4.12 7.25 16.38
N ILE A 75 3.12 7.54 15.55
CA ILE A 75 2.41 6.54 14.74
C ILE A 75 2.70 6.79 13.26
N GLY A 76 3.52 5.94 12.66
CA GLY A 76 3.75 5.92 11.21
C GLY A 76 2.91 4.86 10.51
N SER A 77 2.62 5.08 9.22
CA SER A 77 1.94 4.11 8.36
C SER A 77 2.64 3.98 7.01
N THR A 78 2.53 2.79 6.44
CA THR A 78 3.02 2.49 5.09
C THR A 78 1.93 1.74 4.35
N SER A 79 1.75 1.99 3.07
CA SER A 79 0.71 1.32 2.28
C SER A 79 1.26 0.74 0.98
N GLY A 80 0.71 -0.40 0.56
CA GLY A 80 0.94 -0.92 -0.79
C GLY A 80 0.09 -0.19 -1.85
N TYR A 81 -0.80 0.70 -1.43
CA TYR A 81 -1.54 1.57 -2.32
C TYR A 81 -0.68 2.77 -2.76
N PRO A 82 -0.83 3.22 -4.02
CA PRO A 82 -0.23 4.47 -4.48
C PRO A 82 -0.91 5.67 -3.84
N LYS A 83 -0.26 6.83 -3.91
CA LYS A 83 -0.72 8.07 -3.30
C LYS A 83 -2.14 8.43 -3.70
N GLU A 84 -2.50 8.29 -4.97
CA GLU A 84 -3.84 8.59 -5.48
C GLU A 84 -4.96 7.82 -4.75
N VAL A 85 -4.71 6.55 -4.39
CA VAL A 85 -5.67 5.74 -3.62
C VAL A 85 -5.65 6.15 -2.14
N MET A 86 -4.47 6.43 -1.59
CA MET A 86 -4.34 6.91 -0.21
C MET A 86 -5.02 8.25 0.01
N ASP A 87 -4.95 9.18 -0.95
CA ASP A 87 -5.59 10.50 -0.87
C ASP A 87 -7.14 10.40 -0.74
N LYS A 88 -7.73 9.27 -1.16
CA LYS A 88 -9.15 8.95 -0.94
C LYS A 88 -9.40 8.21 0.37
N LEU A 89 -8.50 7.32 0.76
CA LEU A 89 -8.65 6.49 1.96
C LEU A 89 -8.35 7.26 3.26
N VAL A 90 -7.35 8.14 3.26
CA VAL A 90 -6.90 8.87 4.45
C VAL A 90 -8.01 9.73 5.07
N PRO A 91 -8.80 10.50 4.30
CA PRO A 91 -9.93 11.23 4.87
C PRO A 91 -10.97 10.31 5.51
N LEU A 92 -11.26 9.15 4.92
CA LEU A 92 -12.23 8.20 5.47
C LEU A 92 -11.74 7.58 6.78
N ALA A 93 -10.46 7.20 6.82
CA ALA A 93 -9.83 6.70 8.04
C ALA A 93 -9.83 7.76 9.15
N ALA A 94 -9.56 9.02 8.81
CA ALA A 94 -9.60 10.14 9.75
C ALA A 94 -11.02 10.39 10.30
N HIS A 95 -12.06 10.32 9.44
CA HIS A 95 -13.46 10.40 9.89
C HIS A 95 -13.84 9.24 10.81
N ALA A 96 -13.24 8.07 10.61
CA ALA A 96 -13.38 6.93 11.51
C ALA A 96 -12.51 7.02 12.78
N GLY A 97 -11.75 8.10 12.97
CA GLY A 97 -10.93 8.34 14.17
C GLY A 97 -9.47 7.86 14.08
N TYR A 98 -9.04 7.29 12.95
CA TYR A 98 -7.66 6.87 12.73
C TYR A 98 -6.88 7.91 11.91
N SER A 99 -5.96 8.62 12.56
CA SER A 99 -5.06 9.57 11.93
C SER A 99 -3.64 9.32 12.42
N PRO A 100 -2.78 8.61 11.66
CA PRO A 100 -1.36 8.46 11.98
C PRO A 100 -0.60 9.78 11.73
N ASP A 101 0.56 9.93 12.36
CA ASP A 101 1.39 11.15 12.27
C ASP A 101 2.14 11.24 10.92
N CYS A 102 2.40 10.10 10.28
CA CYS A 102 2.99 10.04 8.94
C CYS A 102 2.41 8.86 8.15
N ILE A 103 2.23 9.03 6.84
CA ILE A 103 1.76 8.00 5.92
C ILE A 103 2.65 8.04 4.69
N ILE A 104 3.21 6.89 4.31
CA ILE A 104 4.02 6.75 3.10
C ILE A 104 3.36 5.71 2.17
N ALA A 105 2.87 6.16 1.03
CA ALA A 105 2.32 5.35 -0.05
C ALA A 105 3.41 4.59 -0.82
N SER A 106 3.02 3.67 -1.70
CA SER A 106 3.98 2.77 -2.39
C SER A 106 4.85 3.47 -3.42
N ASP A 107 4.35 4.55 -4.01
CA ASP A 107 4.96 5.33 -5.10
C ASP A 107 5.63 6.63 -4.62
N GLU A 108 5.61 6.89 -3.32
CA GLU A 108 6.34 8.01 -2.69
C GLU A 108 7.81 7.64 -2.39
N VAL A 109 8.22 6.41 -2.70
CA VAL A 109 9.60 5.93 -2.52
C VAL A 109 10.09 5.17 -3.76
N PRO A 110 11.41 5.09 -4.01
CA PRO A 110 11.94 4.42 -5.20
C PRO A 110 11.61 2.92 -5.30
N LYS A 111 11.47 2.24 -4.16
CA LYS A 111 11.15 0.81 -4.08
C LYS A 111 10.19 0.56 -2.91
N GLY A 112 8.95 0.18 -3.21
CA GLY A 112 7.98 -0.29 -2.22
C GLY A 112 8.31 -1.68 -1.67
N ARG A 113 7.43 -2.24 -0.82
CA ARG A 113 7.63 -3.55 -0.19
C ARG A 113 8.00 -4.64 -1.23
N PRO A 114 8.92 -5.57 -0.90
CA PRO A 114 9.50 -5.84 0.43
C PRO A 114 10.67 -4.94 0.85
N SER A 115 11.05 -3.95 0.04
CA SER A 115 12.06 -2.96 0.41
C SER A 115 11.69 -2.22 1.70
N PRO A 116 12.66 -1.85 2.56
CA PRO A 116 12.40 -1.08 3.78
C PRO A 116 12.11 0.42 3.53
N ALA A 117 12.20 0.90 2.28
CA ALA A 117 12.20 2.33 1.97
C ALA A 117 11.00 3.11 2.54
N GLN A 118 9.78 2.54 2.53
CA GLN A 118 8.61 3.21 3.10
C GLN A 118 8.68 3.35 4.63
N ALA A 119 9.26 2.36 5.30
CA ALA A 119 9.45 2.41 6.75
C ALA A 119 10.55 3.41 7.11
N LEU A 120 11.67 3.42 6.37
CA LEU A 120 12.74 4.40 6.56
C LEU A 120 12.29 5.83 6.24
N ALA A 121 11.41 6.02 5.26
CA ALA A 121 10.80 7.32 4.98
C ALA A 121 9.95 7.82 6.16
N ASN A 122 9.23 6.93 6.87
CA ASN A 122 8.55 7.29 8.12
C ASN A 122 9.55 7.70 9.21
N VAL A 123 10.64 6.95 9.39
CA VAL A 123 11.68 7.28 10.39
C VAL A 123 12.21 8.70 10.17
N ILE A 124 12.54 9.04 8.92
CA ILE A 124 13.02 10.36 8.53
C ILE A 124 11.94 11.42 8.77
N ALA A 125 10.71 11.21 8.26
CA ALA A 125 9.63 12.19 8.35
C ALA A 125 9.19 12.45 9.80
N LEU A 126 9.26 11.43 10.66
CA LEU A 126 8.95 11.54 12.08
C LEU A 126 10.14 12.05 12.90
N GLY A 127 11.32 12.26 12.32
CA GLY A 127 12.52 12.72 13.02
C GLY A 127 12.94 11.76 14.13
N LEU A 128 13.07 10.47 13.80
CA LEU A 128 13.55 9.43 14.70
C LEU A 128 15.00 9.10 14.38
N ASP A 129 15.86 9.10 15.40
CA ASP A 129 17.31 8.89 15.24
C ASP A 129 17.74 7.43 15.37
N ASP A 130 16.91 6.58 15.99
CA ASP A 130 17.19 5.16 16.20
C ASP A 130 16.13 4.27 15.51
N VAL A 131 16.55 3.60 14.45
CA VAL A 131 15.71 2.62 13.73
C VAL A 131 15.36 1.43 14.63
N ALA A 132 16.25 1.03 15.54
CA ALA A 132 15.99 -0.10 16.46
C ALA A 132 14.92 0.22 17.50
N ALA A 133 14.66 1.51 17.76
CA ALA A 133 13.55 1.97 18.60
C ALA A 133 12.19 1.93 17.87
N CYS A 134 12.15 1.58 16.59
CA CYS A 134 10.92 1.51 15.80
C CYS A 134 10.38 0.08 15.73
N VAL A 135 9.08 -0.10 15.99
CA VAL A 135 8.39 -1.38 15.76
C VAL A 135 7.70 -1.33 14.40
N LYS A 136 8.08 -2.24 13.50
CA LYS A 136 7.40 -2.46 12.23
C LYS A 136 6.54 -3.72 12.30
N VAL A 137 5.23 -3.53 12.17
CA VAL A 137 4.23 -4.60 12.04
C VAL A 137 3.91 -4.85 10.57
#